data_AF-A0A5C6JFL8-F1
#
_entry.id   AF-A0A5C6JFL8-F1
#
_cell.length_a   1.000
_cell.length_b   1.000
_cell.length_c   1.000
_cell.angle_alpha   90.00
_cell.angle_beta   90.00
_cell.angle_gamma   90.00
#
_symmetry.space_group_name_H-M   'P 1'
#
loop_
_entity.id
_entity.type
_entity.pdbx_description
1 polymer ?
#
loop_
_entity_poly.entity_id
_entity_poly.type
_entity_poly.pdbx_seq_one_letter_code
_entity_poly.pdbx_strand_id
1 'polypeptide(L)'
;MIDPEDREHQAAVVRLMLPYLNGRFAAGFRLLGVLPGPGSVRIALHADDGTGYLYEIGDDDVAPGWVPLLLRNALARPAVPTGRLVMGMHFVPLRQDEVAWSLEEPAVDQVLRTLRALSDPGDEEMPFLVGFLLRGTTRLRLYVQRQERPGVVGVDVRLDNAGPAVLGSVMSLLEERRYRRPAGDDPHCAYVLDLTAWGEAGGS
;
A
#
# COMPACT_ATOMS: atom_id res chain seq x y z
N MET A 1 -22.87 -6.34 7.71
CA MET A 1 -22.88 -5.10 8.52
C MET A 1 -21.58 -5.13 9.31
N ILE A 2 -20.61 -4.28 8.93
CA ILE A 2 -19.29 -4.22 9.57
C ILE A 2 -19.47 -3.68 10.98
N ASP A 3 -18.85 -4.33 11.95
CA ASP A 3 -18.91 -3.91 13.34
C ASP A 3 -18.31 -2.50 13.46
N PRO A 4 -18.94 -1.55 14.20
CA PRO A 4 -18.27 -0.30 14.55
C PRO A 4 -16.85 -0.49 15.11
N GLU A 5 -16.56 -1.61 15.79
CA GLU A 5 -15.23 -1.96 16.29
C GLU A 5 -14.21 -2.22 15.16
N ASP A 6 -14.62 -2.91 14.09
CA ASP A 6 -13.79 -3.13 12.89
C ASP A 6 -13.44 -1.80 12.19
N ARG A 7 -14.38 -0.84 12.18
CA ARG A 7 -14.15 0.49 11.57
C ARG A 7 -13.14 1.32 12.35
N GLU A 8 -13.17 1.23 13.68
CA GLU A 8 -12.25 1.94 14.55
C GLU A 8 -10.84 1.33 14.52
N HIS A 9 -10.76 -0.01 14.47
CA HIS A 9 -9.50 -0.73 14.24
C HIS A 9 -8.86 -0.37 12.89
N GLN A 10 -9.66 -0.30 11.83
CA GLN A 10 -9.20 0.06 10.49
C GLN A 10 -8.79 1.54 10.36
N ALA A 11 -9.53 2.45 11.01
CA ALA A 11 -9.13 3.85 11.11
C ALA A 11 -7.82 3.99 11.91
N ALA A 12 -7.57 3.14 12.90
CA ALA A 12 -6.31 3.07 13.62
C ALA A 12 -5.15 2.58 12.74
N VAL A 13 -5.37 1.56 11.90
CA VAL A 13 -4.38 1.07 10.91
C VAL A 13 -4.01 2.17 9.92
N VAL A 14 -4.98 2.87 9.33
CA VAL A 14 -4.68 4.00 8.42
C VAL A 14 -3.97 5.14 9.14
N ARG A 15 -4.35 5.45 10.39
CA ARG A 15 -3.64 6.44 11.23
C ARG A 15 -2.19 6.02 11.54
N LEU A 16 -1.94 4.73 11.69
CA LEU A 16 -0.59 4.17 11.82
C LEU A 16 0.20 4.22 10.52
N MET A 17 -0.44 4.35 9.35
CA MET A 17 0.25 4.36 8.05
C MET A 17 0.67 5.77 7.61
N LEU A 18 -0.20 6.76 7.84
CA LEU A 18 -0.01 8.14 7.40
C LEU A 18 1.35 8.79 7.80
N PRO A 19 1.89 8.56 9.02
CA PRO A 19 3.17 9.15 9.42
C PRO A 19 4.39 8.61 8.66
N TYR A 20 4.26 7.47 7.98
CA TYR A 20 5.38 6.75 7.35
C TYR A 20 5.33 6.78 5.82
N LEU A 21 4.28 7.37 5.25
CA LEU A 21 4.24 7.71 3.84
C LEU A 21 5.39 8.64 3.50
N ASN A 22 6.13 8.31 2.44
CA ASN A 22 7.33 9.04 2.03
C ASN A 22 8.49 9.00 3.05
N GLY A 23 8.40 8.13 4.06
CA GLY A 23 9.48 7.87 5.01
C GLY A 23 10.68 7.22 4.32
N ARG A 24 11.90 7.49 4.81
CA ARG A 24 13.10 6.82 4.32
C ARG A 24 13.03 5.34 4.70
N PHE A 25 13.08 4.46 3.70
CA PHE A 25 13.06 3.01 3.89
C PHE A 25 14.49 2.44 3.97
N ALA A 26 15.34 2.89 3.06
CA ALA A 26 16.77 2.58 3.00
C ALA A 26 17.54 3.80 2.49
N ALA A 27 18.88 3.74 2.51
CA ALA A 27 19.70 4.79 1.91
C ALA A 27 19.32 4.96 0.43
N GLY A 28 18.95 6.17 0.03
CA GLY A 28 18.53 6.47 -1.34
C GLY A 28 17.09 6.08 -1.69
N PHE A 29 16.30 5.47 -0.79
CA PHE A 29 14.94 4.99 -1.09
C PHE A 29 13.90 5.42 -0.06
N ARG A 30 12.71 5.80 -0.56
CA ARG A 30 11.54 6.18 0.23
C ARG A 30 10.37 5.25 -0.05
N LEU A 31 9.57 4.97 0.97
CA LEU A 31 8.36 4.15 0.83
C LEU A 31 7.20 4.99 0.27
N LEU A 32 6.63 4.54 -0.85
CA LEU A 32 5.39 5.11 -1.41
C LEU A 32 4.17 4.31 -1.00
N GLY A 33 4.29 2.99 -0.92
CA GLY A 33 3.27 2.16 -0.29
C GLY A 33 3.35 0.67 -0.55
N VAL A 34 2.29 -0.02 -0.16
CA VAL A 34 2.13 -1.47 -0.28
C VAL A 34 0.90 -1.73 -1.15
N LEU A 35 1.07 -2.50 -2.21
CA LEU A 35 0.06 -2.77 -3.21
C LEU A 35 -0.38 -4.23 -3.11
N PRO A 36 -1.66 -4.53 -3.33
CA PRO A 36 -2.10 -5.92 -3.36
C PRO A 36 -1.52 -6.64 -4.59
N GLY A 37 -1.06 -7.87 -4.36
CA GLY A 37 -0.62 -8.82 -5.37
C GLY A 37 -1.34 -10.16 -5.17
N PRO A 38 -1.77 -10.85 -6.23
CA PRO A 38 -2.33 -12.19 -6.08
C PRO A 38 -1.23 -13.16 -5.61
N GLY A 39 -1.29 -13.61 -4.36
CA GLY A 39 -0.27 -14.48 -3.78
C GLY A 39 1.09 -13.80 -3.60
N SER A 40 1.11 -12.47 -3.53
CA SER A 40 2.32 -11.69 -3.37
C SER A 40 2.07 -10.36 -2.68
N VAL A 41 3.09 -9.89 -1.97
CA VAL A 41 3.16 -8.50 -1.49
C VAL A 41 3.97 -7.68 -2.48
N ARG A 42 3.44 -6.50 -2.83
CA ARG A 42 4.13 -5.56 -3.71
C ARG A 42 4.46 -4.28 -2.96
N ILE A 43 5.71 -3.83 -3.03
CA ILE A 43 6.19 -2.67 -2.29
C ILE A 43 6.67 -1.62 -3.30
N ALA A 44 6.01 -0.46 -3.27
CA ALA A 44 6.33 0.69 -4.10
C ALA A 44 7.35 1.58 -3.37
N LEU A 45 8.51 1.78 -4.00
CA LEU A 45 9.58 2.63 -3.52
C LEU A 45 9.91 3.72 -4.53
N HIS A 46 10.46 4.81 -4.03
CA HIS A 46 10.95 5.93 -4.81
C HIS A 46 12.43 6.15 -4.50
N ALA A 47 13.29 6.13 -5.52
CA ALA A 47 14.70 6.46 -5.38
C ALA A 47 14.91 7.99 -5.32
N ASP A 48 15.92 8.46 -4.59
CA ASP A 48 16.16 9.91 -4.39
C ASP A 48 16.29 10.71 -5.71
N ASP A 49 16.54 10.05 -6.85
CA ASP A 49 16.60 10.64 -8.18
C ASP A 49 15.24 10.85 -8.89
N GLY A 50 14.13 10.39 -8.33
CA GLY A 50 12.82 10.44 -9.01
C GLY A 50 12.27 9.08 -9.42
N THR A 51 13.11 8.05 -9.49
CA THR A 51 12.75 6.78 -10.13
C THR A 51 11.88 5.92 -9.23
N GLY A 52 10.73 5.48 -9.76
CA GLY A 52 9.82 4.59 -9.06
C GLY A 52 10.15 3.11 -9.32
N TYR A 53 10.10 2.30 -8.26
CA TYR A 53 10.29 0.85 -8.30
C TYR A 53 9.13 0.13 -7.63
N LEU A 54 8.70 -0.97 -8.24
CA LEU A 54 7.70 -1.86 -7.70
C LEU A 54 8.32 -3.23 -7.47
N TYR A 55 8.64 -3.52 -6.22
CA TYR A 55 9.18 -4.82 -5.82
C TYR A 55 8.03 -5.79 -5.56
N GLU A 56 8.12 -7.00 -6.10
CA GLU A 56 7.14 -8.08 -5.84
C GLU A 56 7.83 -9.25 -5.14
N ILE A 57 7.24 -9.71 -4.04
CA ILE A 57 7.72 -10.84 -3.25
C ILE A 57 6.55 -11.81 -3.11
N GLY A 58 6.70 -13.05 -3.56
CA GLY A 58 5.66 -14.07 -3.44
C GLY A 58 5.45 -14.52 -1.99
N ASP A 59 4.22 -14.88 -1.64
CA ASP A 59 3.88 -15.37 -0.29
C ASP A 59 4.61 -16.69 0.03
N ASP A 60 4.87 -17.50 -1.02
CA ASP A 60 5.65 -18.73 -0.92
C ASP A 60 7.17 -18.49 -0.86
N ASP A 61 7.64 -17.29 -1.22
CA ASP A 61 9.07 -16.97 -1.22
C ASP A 61 9.57 -16.59 0.17
N VAL A 62 8.76 -15.90 0.98
CA VAL A 62 9.14 -15.50 2.34
C VAL A 62 7.91 -15.28 3.23
N ALA A 63 7.97 -15.72 4.49
CA ALA A 63 6.91 -15.42 5.44
C ALA A 63 6.76 -13.90 5.65
N PRO A 64 5.53 -13.36 5.79
CA PRO A 64 5.24 -11.93 5.87
C PRO A 64 6.12 -11.10 6.82
N GLY A 65 6.46 -11.67 7.98
CA GLY A 65 7.33 -11.05 8.98
C GLY A 65 8.73 -10.66 8.48
N TRP A 66 9.21 -11.32 7.43
CA TRP A 66 10.56 -11.18 6.88
C TRP A 66 10.62 -10.35 5.59
N VAL A 67 9.48 -10.03 4.99
CA VAL A 67 9.36 -9.18 3.79
C VAL A 67 10.18 -7.90 3.91
N PRO A 68 10.13 -7.14 5.03
CA PRO A 68 10.90 -5.90 5.13
C PRO A 68 12.41 -6.12 5.13
N LEU A 69 12.89 -7.23 5.71
CA LEU A 69 14.31 -7.58 5.76
C LEU A 69 14.81 -8.05 4.40
N LEU A 70 14.04 -8.89 3.69
CA LEU A 70 14.36 -9.33 2.34
C LEU A 70 14.52 -8.12 1.40
N LEU A 71 13.53 -7.20 1.43
CA LEU A 71 13.58 -6.00 0.59
C LEU A 71 14.78 -5.12 0.93
N ARG A 72 15.11 -4.91 2.21
CA ARG A 72 16.29 -4.13 2.58
C ARG A 72 17.59 -4.73 2.08
N ASN A 73 17.76 -6.04 2.21
CA ASN A 73 18.95 -6.72 1.69
C ASN A 73 19.00 -6.63 0.15
N ALA A 74 17.86 -6.74 -0.53
CA ALA A 74 17.78 -6.53 -1.97
C ALA A 74 18.20 -5.10 -2.37
N LEU A 75 17.89 -4.07 -1.57
CA LEU A 75 18.32 -2.69 -1.88
C LEU A 75 19.82 -2.44 -1.68
N ALA A 76 20.50 -3.24 -0.85
CA ALA A 76 21.96 -3.15 -0.71
C ALA A 76 22.69 -3.62 -1.98
N ARG A 77 22.06 -4.51 -2.76
CA ARG A 77 22.48 -4.93 -4.10
C ARG A 77 21.25 -5.05 -5.00
N PRO A 78 20.77 -3.93 -5.58
CA PRO A 78 19.50 -3.89 -6.28
C PRO A 78 19.40 -4.97 -7.36
N ALA A 79 18.34 -5.78 -7.28
CA ALA A 79 17.97 -6.69 -8.36
C ALA A 79 17.68 -5.89 -9.65
N VAL A 80 18.00 -6.50 -10.79
CA VAL A 80 17.86 -5.83 -12.09
C VAL A 80 16.39 -5.77 -12.47
N PRO A 81 15.84 -4.59 -12.83
CA PRO A 81 14.47 -4.49 -13.30
C PRO A 81 14.23 -5.31 -14.57
N THR A 82 13.03 -5.87 -14.67
CA THR A 82 12.61 -6.70 -15.82
C THR A 82 12.41 -5.93 -17.13
N GLY A 83 12.61 -4.61 -17.12
CA GLY A 83 12.25 -3.71 -18.22
C GLY A 83 10.74 -3.42 -18.33
N ARG A 84 9.90 -4.12 -17.55
CA ARG A 84 8.46 -3.86 -17.45
C ARG A 84 8.19 -2.67 -16.54
N LEU A 85 7.26 -1.81 -16.96
CA LEU A 85 6.70 -0.74 -16.13
C LEU A 85 5.30 -1.12 -15.66
N VAL A 86 5.01 -0.85 -14.39
CA VAL A 86 3.67 -0.96 -13.78
C VAL A 86 3.37 0.37 -13.12
N MET A 87 2.29 1.04 -13.54
CA MET A 87 1.96 2.39 -13.07
C MET A 87 3.13 3.38 -13.16
N GLY A 88 3.95 3.26 -14.21
CA GLY A 88 5.17 4.07 -14.40
C GLY A 88 6.38 3.69 -13.53
N MET A 89 6.27 2.64 -12.71
CA MET A 89 7.36 2.13 -11.85
C MET A 89 8.04 0.92 -12.47
N HIS A 90 9.37 0.83 -12.33
CA HIS A 90 10.15 -0.33 -12.75
C HIS A 90 9.81 -1.56 -11.92
N PHE A 91 9.34 -2.62 -12.59
CA PHE A 91 8.94 -3.86 -11.94
C PHE A 91 10.14 -4.77 -11.65
N VAL A 92 10.27 -5.18 -10.40
CA VAL A 92 11.38 -6.00 -9.89
C VAL A 92 10.82 -7.18 -9.07
N PRO A 93 10.75 -8.39 -9.63
CA PRO A 93 10.47 -9.57 -8.83
C PRO A 93 11.67 -9.83 -7.91
N LEU A 94 11.39 -10.21 -6.66
CA LEU A 94 12.39 -10.63 -5.69
C LEU A 94 12.10 -12.05 -5.24
N ARG A 95 13.12 -12.89 -5.30
CA ARG A 95 13.09 -14.24 -4.74
C ARG A 95 14.05 -14.33 -3.56
N GLN A 96 13.70 -15.12 -2.54
CA GLN A 96 14.53 -15.27 -1.34
C GLN A 96 15.95 -15.78 -1.67
N ASP A 97 16.08 -16.67 -2.65
CA ASP A 97 17.34 -17.30 -3.07
C ASP A 97 18.28 -16.36 -3.84
N GLU A 98 17.76 -15.23 -4.33
CA GLU A 98 18.52 -14.22 -5.07
C GLU A 98 19.17 -13.17 -4.15
N VAL A 99 18.85 -13.17 -2.86
CA VAL A 99 19.28 -12.14 -1.90
C VAL A 99 20.24 -12.73 -0.87
N ALA A 100 21.39 -12.06 -0.69
CA ALA A 100 22.30 -12.38 0.39
C ALA A 100 21.72 -11.89 1.73
N TRP A 101 21.43 -12.81 2.64
CA TRP A 101 20.87 -12.48 3.95
C TRP A 101 21.97 -12.00 4.90
N SER A 102 21.93 -10.72 5.27
CA SER A 102 22.52 -10.29 6.54
C SER A 102 21.46 -10.44 7.64
N LEU A 103 21.73 -11.31 8.61
CA LEU A 103 20.88 -11.54 9.79
C LEU A 103 21.11 -10.51 10.90
N GLU A 104 21.85 -9.44 10.64
CA GLU A 104 21.85 -8.29 11.56
C GLU A 104 20.44 -7.71 11.59
N GLU A 105 19.66 -8.07 12.60
CA GLU A 105 18.36 -7.46 12.87
C GLU A 105 18.58 -5.95 13.04
N PRO A 106 18.08 -5.13 12.11
CA PRO A 106 18.14 -3.69 12.31
C PRO A 106 17.32 -3.37 13.55
N ALA A 107 17.75 -2.36 14.33
CA ALA A 107 16.85 -1.72 15.28
C ALA A 107 15.53 -1.44 14.53
N VAL A 108 14.44 -2.09 14.95
CA VAL A 108 13.24 -2.22 14.13
C VAL A 108 12.67 -0.84 13.84
N ASP A 109 13.01 -0.31 12.66
CA ASP A 109 12.55 0.98 12.19
C ASP A 109 11.02 0.94 12.14
N GLN A 110 10.41 2.05 12.48
CA GLN A 110 8.97 2.17 12.52
C GLN A 110 8.33 1.94 11.13
N VAL A 111 9.02 2.29 10.04
CA VAL A 111 8.61 1.93 8.66
C VAL A 111 8.59 0.40 8.45
N LEU A 112 9.58 -0.31 9.01
CA LEU A 112 9.63 -1.78 8.95
C LEU A 112 8.51 -2.41 9.78
N ARG A 113 8.16 -1.82 10.94
CA ARG A 113 7.01 -2.25 11.75
C ARG A 113 5.69 -2.11 11.00
N THR A 114 5.49 -0.99 10.31
CA THR A 114 4.28 -0.75 9.52
C THR A 114 4.19 -1.72 8.34
N LEU A 115 5.28 -1.94 7.59
CA LEU A 115 5.27 -2.94 6.52
C LEU A 115 5.02 -4.35 7.04
N ARG A 116 5.58 -4.70 8.21
CA ARG A 116 5.34 -6.00 8.85
C ARG A 116 3.86 -6.19 9.20
N ALA A 117 3.23 -5.18 9.80
CA ALA A 117 1.80 -5.21 10.14
C ALA A 117 0.88 -5.28 8.92
N LEU A 118 1.33 -4.77 7.76
CA LEU A 118 0.54 -4.81 6.52
C LEU A 118 0.78 -6.04 5.68
N SER A 119 1.95 -6.66 5.82
CA SER A 119 2.24 -7.96 5.19
C SER A 119 1.58 -9.10 5.98
N ASP A 120 1.43 -8.92 7.29
CA ASP A 120 0.87 -9.88 8.24
C ASP A 120 -0.29 -9.24 9.04
N PRO A 121 -1.49 -9.17 8.45
CA PRO A 121 -2.66 -8.57 9.12
C PRO A 121 -3.17 -9.40 10.31
N GLY A 122 -2.57 -10.55 10.62
CA GLY A 122 -3.02 -11.47 11.67
C GLY A 122 -4.15 -12.41 11.22
N ASP A 123 -4.89 -12.99 12.17
CA ASP A 123 -6.00 -13.96 11.94
C ASP A 123 -7.27 -13.34 11.30
N GLU A 124 -7.21 -12.10 10.81
CA GLU A 124 -8.33 -11.51 10.06
C GLU A 124 -8.45 -12.18 8.68
N GLU A 125 -9.45 -13.06 8.53
CA GLU A 125 -9.65 -13.85 7.31
C GLU A 125 -9.80 -13.00 6.03
N MET A 126 -10.18 -11.71 6.12
CA MET A 126 -10.12 -10.74 5.00
C MET A 126 -10.03 -9.27 5.48
N PRO A 127 -8.84 -8.66 5.54
CA PRO A 127 -8.72 -7.25 5.89
C PRO A 127 -9.38 -6.36 4.82
N PHE A 128 -10.13 -5.35 5.29
CA PHE A 128 -10.80 -4.38 4.42
C PHE A 128 -9.81 -3.54 3.61
N LEU A 129 -8.74 -3.08 4.24
CA LEU A 129 -7.66 -2.34 3.60
C LEU A 129 -6.52 -3.30 3.29
N VAL A 130 -6.26 -3.52 2.00
CA VAL A 130 -5.26 -4.47 1.50
C VAL A 130 -4.04 -3.79 0.88
N GLY A 131 -4.00 -2.45 0.94
CA GLY A 131 -2.86 -1.70 0.44
C GLY A 131 -3.11 -0.21 0.39
N PHE A 132 -2.08 0.53 0.03
CA PHE A 132 -2.08 1.96 -0.18
C PHE A 132 -0.93 2.38 -1.10
N LEU A 133 -1.08 3.53 -1.74
CA LEU A 133 -0.03 4.12 -2.57
C LEU A 133 -0.10 5.65 -2.51
N LEU A 134 0.99 6.27 -2.08
CA LEU A 134 1.18 7.70 -2.24
C LEU A 134 1.39 8.02 -3.72
N ARG A 135 0.53 8.90 -4.26
CA ARG A 135 0.58 9.40 -5.64
C ARG A 135 0.93 10.88 -5.63
N GLY A 136 2.11 11.21 -6.14
CA GLY A 136 2.63 12.58 -6.04
C GLY A 136 2.86 12.97 -4.58
N THR A 137 2.52 14.21 -4.21
CA THR A 137 2.82 14.74 -2.87
C THR A 137 1.61 14.79 -1.93
N THR A 138 0.38 14.71 -2.44
CA THR A 138 -0.83 15.01 -1.68
C THR A 138 -1.98 14.02 -1.89
N ARG A 139 -1.87 13.07 -2.82
CA ARG A 139 -2.93 12.10 -3.11
C ARG A 139 -2.55 10.73 -2.58
N LEU A 140 -3.42 10.12 -1.80
CA LEU A 140 -3.26 8.76 -1.31
C LEU A 140 -4.32 7.89 -1.96
N ARG A 141 -3.87 6.80 -2.61
CA ARG A 141 -4.76 5.72 -3.03
C ARG A 141 -4.80 4.68 -1.93
N LEU A 142 -5.99 4.28 -1.50
CA LEU A 142 -6.21 3.15 -0.61
C LEU A 142 -6.75 1.99 -1.45
N TYR A 143 -6.25 0.78 -1.23
CA TYR A 143 -6.74 -0.43 -1.90
C TYR A 143 -7.62 -1.19 -0.94
N VAL A 144 -8.87 -1.32 -1.33
CA VAL A 144 -9.92 -1.81 -0.47
C VAL A 144 -10.50 -3.09 -1.03
N GLN A 145 -10.48 -4.15 -0.24
CA GLN A 145 -11.13 -5.41 -0.58
C GLN A 145 -12.63 -5.30 -0.30
N ARG A 146 -13.44 -5.69 -1.29
CA ARG A 146 -14.88 -5.76 -1.12
C ARG A 146 -15.25 -7.10 -0.48
N GLN A 147 -15.93 -7.05 0.67
CA GLN A 147 -16.37 -8.27 1.37
C GLN A 147 -17.49 -9.01 0.62
N GLU A 148 -18.41 -8.27 -0.02
CA GLU A 148 -19.60 -8.85 -0.66
C GLU A 148 -19.40 -9.22 -2.13
N ARG A 149 -18.31 -8.77 -2.77
CA ARG A 149 -18.00 -9.11 -4.16
C ARG A 149 -16.49 -9.25 -4.34
N PRO A 150 -16.01 -10.26 -5.08
CA PRO A 150 -14.59 -10.39 -5.34
C PRO A 150 -14.06 -9.14 -6.07
N GLY A 151 -12.93 -8.63 -5.59
CA GLY A 151 -12.16 -7.58 -6.26
C GLY A 151 -11.78 -6.42 -5.34
N VAL A 152 -10.68 -5.78 -5.73
CA VAL A 152 -10.11 -4.61 -5.06
C VAL A 152 -10.62 -3.33 -5.71
N VAL A 153 -10.94 -2.33 -4.89
CA VAL A 153 -11.29 -0.98 -5.32
C VAL A 153 -10.21 -0.02 -4.85
N GLY A 154 -9.72 0.83 -5.77
CA GLY A 154 -8.85 1.95 -5.41
C GLY A 154 -9.69 3.11 -4.90
N VAL A 155 -9.27 3.77 -3.82
CA VAL A 155 -9.97 4.92 -3.25
C VAL A 155 -8.98 6.05 -3.13
N ASP A 156 -9.15 7.08 -3.95
CA ASP A 156 -8.27 8.23 -3.96
C ASP A 156 -8.80 9.31 -3.02
N VAL A 157 -7.98 9.65 -2.03
CA VAL A 157 -8.23 10.71 -1.05
C VAL A 157 -7.07 11.70 -1.08
N ARG A 158 -7.30 12.93 -0.62
CA ARG A 158 -6.18 13.85 -0.36
C ARG A 158 -5.64 13.62 1.03
N LEU A 159 -4.32 13.66 1.21
CA LEU A 159 -3.64 13.48 2.49
C LEU A 159 -4.08 14.49 3.56
N ASP A 160 -4.27 15.75 3.15
CA ASP A 160 -4.75 16.82 4.02
C ASP A 160 -6.19 16.60 4.50
N ASN A 161 -6.98 15.82 3.75
CA ASN A 161 -8.37 15.51 4.07
C ASN A 161 -8.60 14.05 4.46
N ALA A 162 -7.59 13.17 4.48
CA ALA A 162 -7.70 11.73 4.74
C ALA A 162 -7.94 11.39 6.23
N GLY A 163 -8.88 12.09 6.86
CA GLY A 163 -9.26 11.89 8.25
C GLY A 163 -10.17 10.66 8.46
N PRO A 164 -10.39 10.26 9.72
CA PRO A 164 -11.24 9.11 10.08
C PRO A 164 -12.65 9.17 9.47
N ALA A 165 -13.21 10.36 9.30
CA ALA A 165 -14.52 10.55 8.70
C ALA A 165 -14.57 10.11 7.22
N VAL A 166 -13.50 10.38 6.46
CA VAL A 166 -13.38 9.91 5.06
C VAL A 166 -13.31 8.39 5.05
N LEU A 167 -12.44 7.82 5.87
CA LEU A 167 -12.18 6.39 5.94
C LEU A 167 -13.42 5.61 6.37
N GLY A 168 -14.14 6.08 7.40
CA GLY A 168 -15.40 5.49 7.85
C GLY A 168 -16.53 5.61 6.82
N SER A 169 -16.43 6.57 5.89
CA SER A 169 -17.42 6.79 4.83
C SER A 169 -17.11 6.02 3.54
N VAL A 170 -15.88 5.54 3.34
CA VAL A 170 -15.47 4.82 2.13
C VAL A 170 -16.44 3.70 1.80
N MET A 171 -16.86 2.93 2.81
CA MET A 171 -17.78 1.80 2.61
C MET A 171 -19.13 2.20 2.04
N SER A 172 -19.74 3.23 2.60
CA SER A 172 -21.02 3.76 2.12
C SER A 172 -20.89 4.33 0.71
N LEU A 173 -19.72 4.87 0.37
CA LEU A 173 -19.43 5.48 -0.93
C LEU A 173 -19.02 4.46 -2.01
N LEU A 174 -18.70 3.21 -1.64
CA LEU A 174 -18.30 2.17 -2.60
C LEU A 174 -19.36 1.94 -3.69
N GLU A 175 -20.63 2.09 -3.34
CA GLU A 175 -21.77 1.86 -4.22
C GLU A 175 -22.08 3.06 -5.13
N GLU A 176 -21.56 4.23 -4.78
CA GLU A 176 -21.91 5.49 -5.43
C GLU A 176 -21.20 5.66 -6.78
N ARG A 177 -21.95 5.41 -7.85
CA ARG A 177 -21.43 5.48 -9.22
C ARG A 177 -20.86 6.84 -9.62
N ARG A 178 -21.33 7.94 -9.01
CA ARG A 178 -20.87 9.31 -9.32
C ARG A 178 -19.39 9.56 -9.02
N TYR A 179 -18.81 8.83 -8.07
CA TYR A 179 -17.39 8.94 -7.72
C TYR A 179 -16.52 7.95 -8.47
N ARG A 180 -17.12 7.01 -9.24
CA ARG A 180 -16.37 5.95 -9.92
C ARG A 180 -15.66 6.49 -11.16
N ARG A 181 -14.40 6.09 -11.28
CA ARG A 181 -13.54 6.31 -12.42
C ARG A 181 -12.92 4.98 -12.86
N PRO A 182 -12.60 4.82 -14.15
CA PRO A 182 -11.78 3.69 -14.61
C PRO A 182 -10.46 3.63 -13.83
N ALA A 183 -9.94 2.42 -13.60
CA ALA A 183 -8.66 2.21 -12.89
C ALA A 183 -7.45 2.78 -13.67
N GLY A 184 -7.60 2.95 -14.99
CA GLY A 184 -6.53 3.45 -15.85
C GLY A 184 -5.46 2.38 -16.05
N ASP A 185 -4.22 2.72 -15.70
CA ASP A 185 -3.03 1.87 -15.79
C ASP A 185 -2.75 1.05 -14.52
N ASP A 186 -3.65 1.13 -13.52
CA ASP A 186 -3.54 0.43 -12.25
C ASP A 186 -4.10 -1.00 -12.37
N PRO A 187 -3.23 -2.04 -12.37
CA PRO A 187 -3.68 -3.43 -12.45
C PRO A 187 -4.15 -3.99 -11.10
N HIS A 188 -4.02 -3.23 -10.01
CA HIS A 188 -4.28 -3.68 -8.65
C HIS A 188 -5.73 -3.47 -8.21
N CYS A 189 -6.53 -2.73 -8.99
CA CYS A 189 -7.94 -2.52 -8.69
C CYS A 189 -8.81 -2.56 -9.95
N ALA A 190 -10.09 -2.89 -9.77
CA ALA A 190 -11.05 -2.95 -10.87
C ALA A 190 -11.50 -1.55 -11.32
N TYR A 191 -11.63 -0.63 -10.37
CA TYR A 191 -11.99 0.77 -10.60
C TYR A 191 -11.52 1.62 -9.42
N VAL A 192 -11.55 2.93 -9.62
CA VAL A 192 -11.15 3.92 -8.63
C VAL A 192 -12.35 4.74 -8.19
N LEU A 193 -12.46 5.03 -6.90
CA LEU A 193 -13.35 6.04 -6.35
C LEU A 193 -12.55 7.31 -6.11
N ASP A 194 -12.94 8.39 -6.77
CA ASP A 194 -12.27 9.66 -6.65
C ASP A 194 -12.95 10.51 -5.58
N LEU A 195 -12.42 10.44 -4.36
CA LEU A 195 -12.91 11.17 -3.19
C LEU A 195 -12.02 12.37 -2.86
N THR A 196 -11.17 12.81 -3.79
CA THR A 196 -10.24 13.93 -3.53
C THR A 196 -10.93 15.26 -3.27
N ALA A 197 -12.17 15.44 -3.74
CA ALA A 197 -13.01 16.63 -3.48
C ALA A 197 -14.00 16.40 -2.31
N TRP A 198 -13.99 15.22 -1.70
CA TRP A 198 -14.92 14.87 -0.63
C TRP A 198 -14.47 15.54 0.67
N GLY A 199 -15.34 16.38 1.25
CA GLY A 199 -15.03 17.18 2.44
C GLY A 199 -14.84 18.68 2.18
N GLU A 200 -14.70 19.14 0.92
CA GLU A 200 -14.70 20.58 0.61
C GLU A 200 -16.10 21.21 0.64
N ALA A 201 -17.16 20.38 0.59
CA ALA A 201 -18.56 20.81 0.57
C ALA A 201 -19.16 21.07 1.98
N GLY A 202 -18.38 21.63 2.90
CA GLY A 202 -18.80 21.91 4.29
C GLY A 202 -18.67 23.37 4.74
N GLY A 203 -18.48 24.31 3.80
CA GLY A 203 -18.40 25.74 4.08
C GLY A 203 -19.33 26.55 3.21
N SER A 204 -20.60 26.65 3.62
CA SER A 204 -21.49 27.77 3.28
C SER A 204 -22.44 28.00 4.44
#